data_AF-A0A2G5V4K2-F1
#
_entry.id   AF-A0A2G5V4K2-F1
#
_cell.length_a   1.000
_cell.length_b   1.000
_cell.length_c   1.000
_cell.angle_alpha   90.00
_cell.angle_beta   90.00
_cell.angle_gamma   90.00
#
_symmetry.space_group_name_H-M   'P 1'
#
loop_
_entity.id
_entity.type
_entity.pdbx_description
1 polymer ?
#
loop_
_entity_poly.entity_id
_entity_poly.type
_entity_poly.pdbx_seq_one_letter_code
_entity_poly.pdbx_strand_id
1 'polypeptide(L)'
;MFFQWGFFFFLLNILHSNAANQKMMLVFGKVANIDLSKGTVKSEKNCINDCYKQAKCFVAYMNSNGNCLSFDFDYTKNLTVIETTRSEGLKVAFKINFNLTDCPSYEQLETIVGENDESILWNRTYNGWTFNRCIDDWKVFPRIDSSAVCMQTFNLSEGVSKAKSIEFCEQKGFKLTGVASVAESQWIVGRIITNGANYRGYWIDGERKNRVFGWTDGYTTPLLGNSALVVSNAELSITNLA
;
A
#
# COMPACT_ATOMS: atom_id res chain seq x y z
N MET A 1 42.03 24.53 -38.59
CA MET A 1 40.69 24.25 -38.04
C MET A 1 40.26 22.86 -38.51
N PHE A 2 40.64 21.83 -37.77
CA PHE A 2 40.21 20.45 -37.98
C PHE A 2 39.49 20.03 -36.70
N PHE A 3 38.19 19.76 -36.81
CA PHE A 3 37.34 19.35 -35.70
C PHE A 3 37.64 17.90 -35.35
N GLN A 4 38.26 17.69 -34.19
CA GLN A 4 38.46 16.41 -33.56
C GLN A 4 37.11 15.91 -33.04
N TRP A 5 36.62 14.80 -33.59
CA TRP A 5 35.41 14.15 -33.12
C TRP A 5 35.65 13.62 -31.71
N GLY A 6 35.11 14.32 -30.72
CA GLY A 6 35.03 13.85 -29.35
C GLY A 6 34.19 12.58 -29.30
N PHE A 7 34.78 11.52 -28.75
CA PHE A 7 34.09 10.34 -28.27
C PHE A 7 32.86 10.79 -27.45
N PHE A 8 31.68 10.62 -28.03
CA PHE A 8 30.42 10.73 -27.31
C PHE A 8 30.33 9.50 -26.41
N PHE A 9 30.94 9.58 -25.23
CA PHE A 9 30.70 8.63 -24.15
C PHE A 9 29.21 8.75 -23.80
N PHE A 10 28.43 7.85 -24.38
CA PHE A 10 27.09 7.48 -23.94
C PHE A 10 27.19 7.06 -22.47
N LEU A 11 27.16 8.04 -21.56
CA LEU A 11 26.68 7.81 -20.19
C LEU A 11 25.15 7.75 -20.28
N LEU A 12 24.65 6.73 -20.97
CA LEU A 12 23.36 6.17 -20.60
C LEU A 12 23.62 5.61 -19.21
N ASN A 13 23.29 6.39 -18.18
CA ASN A 13 23.13 5.86 -16.86
C ASN A 13 22.21 4.65 -17.01
N ILE A 14 22.82 3.47 -16.92
CA ILE A 14 22.16 2.21 -16.77
C ILE A 14 21.30 2.43 -15.53
N LEU A 15 20.00 2.66 -15.76
CA LEU A 15 19.00 2.44 -14.75
C LEU A 15 19.27 1.02 -14.29
N HIS A 16 19.87 0.90 -13.11
CA HIS A 16 19.91 -0.35 -12.38
C HIS A 16 18.45 -0.73 -12.15
N SER A 17 17.84 -1.43 -13.10
CA SER A 17 16.62 -2.15 -12.84
C SER A 17 17.03 -3.25 -11.87
N ASN A 18 16.71 -3.08 -10.59
CA ASN A 18 16.72 -4.15 -9.61
C ASN A 18 15.63 -5.19 -9.94
N ALA A 19 15.56 -5.67 -11.19
CA ALA A 19 14.59 -6.64 -11.66
C ALA A 19 15.09 -8.08 -11.46
N ALA A 20 15.90 -8.32 -10.43
CA ALA A 20 16.28 -9.67 -10.05
C ALA A 20 15.21 -10.20 -9.07
N ASN A 21 14.32 -11.06 -9.59
CA ASN A 21 13.39 -11.96 -8.85
C ASN A 21 11.88 -11.69 -8.94
N GLN A 22 11.35 -11.21 -10.08
CA GLN A 22 9.89 -11.23 -10.31
C GLN A 22 9.43 -12.53 -10.99
N LYS A 23 8.28 -13.08 -10.55
CA LYS A 23 7.64 -14.25 -11.17
C LYS A 23 6.12 -14.05 -11.25
N MET A 24 5.44 -14.80 -12.12
CA MET A 24 3.98 -14.87 -12.18
C MET A 24 3.51 -16.17 -11.54
N MET A 25 2.74 -16.10 -10.47
CA MET A 25 2.14 -17.27 -9.81
C MET A 25 0.70 -17.45 -10.27
N LEU A 26 0.41 -18.61 -10.85
CA LEU A 26 -0.91 -18.93 -11.43
C LEU A 26 -1.75 -19.74 -10.43
N VAL A 27 -2.99 -19.33 -10.23
CA VAL A 27 -3.96 -20.03 -9.39
C VAL A 27 -5.28 -20.21 -10.15
N PHE A 28 -6.07 -21.21 -9.76
CA PHE A 28 -7.47 -21.27 -10.16
C PHE A 28 -8.26 -20.29 -9.29
N GLY A 29 -8.82 -19.28 -9.93
CA GLY A 29 -9.54 -18.24 -9.21
C GLY A 29 -10.30 -17.30 -10.14
N LYS A 30 -11.15 -16.48 -9.52
CA LYS A 30 -11.89 -15.41 -10.18
C LYS A 30 -11.72 -14.10 -9.45
N VAL A 31 -11.71 -13.00 -10.19
CA VAL A 31 -11.76 -11.66 -9.61
C VAL A 31 -13.23 -11.29 -9.38
N ALA A 32 -13.59 -10.97 -8.13
CA ALA A 32 -14.96 -10.61 -7.77
C ALA A 32 -15.38 -9.29 -8.43
N ASN A 33 -16.67 -9.19 -8.78
CA ASN A 33 -17.29 -7.99 -9.38
C ASN A 33 -16.66 -7.53 -10.70
N ILE A 34 -15.95 -8.41 -11.41
CA ILE A 34 -15.36 -8.13 -12.73
C ILE A 34 -16.04 -8.97 -13.79
N ASP A 35 -16.47 -8.30 -14.86
CA ASP A 35 -16.95 -8.95 -16.07
C ASP A 35 -15.78 -9.23 -17.01
N LEU A 36 -15.32 -10.48 -17.01
CA LEU A 36 -14.21 -10.92 -17.83
C LEU A 36 -14.49 -10.88 -19.34
N SER A 37 -15.75 -10.80 -19.77
CA SER A 37 -16.10 -10.70 -21.20
C SER A 37 -15.61 -9.38 -21.84
N LYS A 38 -15.29 -8.38 -21.01
CA LYS A 38 -14.67 -7.12 -21.43
C LYS A 38 -13.16 -7.25 -21.70
N GLY A 39 -12.58 -8.42 -21.41
CA GLY A 39 -11.17 -8.69 -21.63
C GLY A 39 -10.82 -8.81 -23.10
N THR A 40 -9.54 -8.57 -23.42
CA THR A 40 -9.03 -8.84 -24.76
C THR A 40 -8.82 -10.34 -24.93
N VAL A 41 -9.21 -10.90 -26.07
CA VAL A 41 -8.97 -12.31 -26.38
C VAL A 41 -7.48 -12.54 -26.67
N LYS A 42 -6.81 -13.30 -25.81
CA LYS A 42 -5.38 -13.64 -25.87
C LYS A 42 -5.17 -15.08 -25.37
N SER A 43 -4.07 -15.70 -25.79
CA SER A 43 -3.65 -16.97 -25.17
C SER A 43 -3.27 -16.73 -23.70
N GLU A 44 -3.41 -17.77 -22.87
CA GLU A 44 -2.99 -17.75 -21.46
C GLU A 44 -1.54 -17.25 -21.30
N LYS A 45 -0.62 -17.77 -22.13
CA LYS A 45 0.79 -17.35 -22.14
C LYS A 45 0.94 -15.85 -22.41
N ASN A 46 0.20 -15.32 -23.38
CA ASN A 46 0.29 -13.90 -23.73
C ASN A 46 -0.35 -13.01 -22.66
N CYS A 47 -1.48 -13.43 -22.08
CA CYS A 47 -2.11 -12.73 -20.97
C CYS A 47 -1.15 -12.55 -19.77
N ILE A 48 -0.47 -13.63 -19.40
CA ILE A 48 0.50 -13.65 -18.30
C ILE A 48 1.74 -12.81 -18.67
N ASN A 49 2.28 -13.00 -19.87
CA ASN A 49 3.50 -12.32 -20.30
C ASN A 49 3.33 -10.81 -20.47
N ASP A 50 2.18 -10.36 -20.95
CA ASP A 50 1.89 -8.93 -21.12
C ASP A 50 1.90 -8.25 -19.75
N CYS A 51 1.23 -8.84 -18.75
CA CYS A 51 1.26 -8.34 -17.37
C CYS A 51 2.67 -8.40 -16.78
N TYR A 52 3.40 -9.51 -17.00
CA TYR A 52 4.77 -9.66 -16.50
C TYR A 52 5.69 -8.52 -16.97
N LYS A 53 5.60 -8.13 -18.25
CA LYS A 53 6.44 -7.08 -18.85
C LYS A 53 6.05 -5.66 -18.44
N GLN A 54 4.79 -5.43 -18.06
CA GLN A 54 4.33 -4.12 -17.62
C GLN A 54 4.77 -3.89 -16.17
N ALA A 55 5.63 -2.90 -15.93
CA ALA A 55 6.15 -2.57 -14.60
C ALA A 55 5.06 -2.52 -13.52
N LYS A 56 3.90 -1.97 -13.88
CA LYS A 56 2.81 -1.69 -12.94
C LYS A 56 1.68 -2.72 -12.91
N CYS A 57 1.69 -3.70 -13.81
CA CYS A 57 0.73 -4.78 -13.74
C CYS A 57 1.09 -5.77 -12.63
N PHE A 58 0.12 -6.06 -11.78
CA PHE A 58 0.30 -6.96 -10.63
C PHE A 58 -0.64 -8.18 -10.64
N VAL A 59 -1.72 -8.15 -11.43
CA VAL A 59 -2.62 -9.31 -11.61
C VAL A 59 -3.06 -9.43 -13.06
N ALA A 60 -3.12 -10.66 -13.58
CA ALA A 60 -3.82 -11.00 -14.82
C ALA A 60 -4.94 -12.01 -14.53
N TYR A 61 -6.16 -11.74 -15.01
CA TYR A 61 -7.34 -12.59 -14.87
C TYR A 61 -7.77 -13.10 -16.25
N MET A 62 -7.98 -14.41 -16.37
CA MET A 62 -8.29 -15.03 -17.64
C MET A 62 -9.23 -16.24 -17.54
N ASN A 63 -9.84 -16.60 -18.67
CA ASN A 63 -10.67 -17.80 -18.82
C ASN A 63 -10.23 -18.67 -19.99
N SER A 64 -10.80 -19.88 -20.08
CA SER A 64 -10.51 -20.84 -21.14
C SER A 64 -10.87 -20.35 -22.56
N ASN A 65 -11.77 -19.36 -22.67
CA ASN A 65 -12.12 -18.75 -23.95
C ASN A 65 -11.09 -17.70 -24.41
N GLY A 66 -10.03 -17.49 -23.64
CA GLY A 66 -8.95 -16.55 -23.95
C GLY A 66 -9.23 -15.11 -23.53
N ASN A 67 -10.37 -14.81 -22.89
CA ASN A 67 -10.59 -13.46 -22.39
C ASN A 67 -9.57 -13.16 -21.30
N CYS A 68 -8.89 -12.03 -21.41
CA CYS A 68 -7.81 -11.62 -20.52
C CYS A 68 -8.01 -10.16 -20.07
N LEU A 69 -7.92 -9.94 -18.77
CA LEU A 69 -7.86 -8.62 -18.14
C LEU A 69 -6.59 -8.52 -17.29
N SER A 70 -5.94 -7.36 -17.33
CA SER A 70 -4.79 -7.03 -16.49
C SER A 70 -5.15 -5.92 -15.52
N PHE A 71 -4.66 -6.01 -14.29
CA PHE A 71 -4.85 -5.01 -13.25
C PHE A 71 -3.52 -4.35 -12.94
N ASP A 72 -3.56 -3.02 -12.96
CA ASP A 72 -2.44 -2.13 -12.71
C ASP A 72 -2.59 -1.50 -11.33
N PHE A 73 -1.51 -1.45 -10.55
CA PHE A 73 -1.58 -0.97 -9.17
C PHE A 73 -1.83 0.53 -9.07
N ASP A 74 -1.56 1.32 -10.13
CA ASP A 74 -1.87 2.77 -10.16
C ASP A 74 -3.38 3.02 -10.09
N TYR A 75 -4.17 2.19 -10.76
CA TYR A 75 -5.60 2.42 -10.95
C TYR A 75 -6.48 1.50 -10.10
N THR A 76 -5.92 0.38 -9.64
CA THR A 76 -6.66 -0.61 -8.84
C THR A 76 -6.57 -0.24 -7.37
N LYS A 77 -7.69 0.17 -6.78
CA LYS A 77 -7.78 0.52 -5.35
C LYS A 77 -8.09 -0.70 -4.47
N ASN A 78 -8.95 -1.57 -4.97
CA ASN A 78 -9.31 -2.82 -4.34
C ASN A 78 -9.37 -3.95 -5.37
N LEU A 79 -9.04 -5.15 -4.94
CA LEU A 79 -9.22 -6.35 -5.74
C LEU A 79 -9.53 -7.52 -4.81
N THR A 80 -10.47 -8.37 -5.18
CA THR A 80 -10.75 -9.60 -4.44
C THR A 80 -10.64 -10.77 -5.40
N VAL A 81 -9.75 -11.70 -5.08
CA VAL A 81 -9.58 -12.94 -5.81
C VAL A 81 -10.17 -14.05 -4.96
N ILE A 82 -11.14 -14.77 -5.52
CA ILE A 82 -11.78 -15.92 -4.90
C ILE A 82 -11.21 -17.16 -5.55
N GLU A 83 -10.73 -18.11 -4.75
CA GLU A 83 -10.29 -19.42 -5.24
C GLU A 83 -11.44 -20.16 -5.91
N THR A 84 -11.14 -20.79 -7.03
CA THR A 84 -12.09 -21.58 -7.81
C THR A 84 -11.51 -22.95 -8.12
N THR A 85 -12.35 -23.80 -8.68
CA THR A 85 -11.93 -25.12 -9.13
C THR A 85 -11.39 -25.11 -10.56
N ARG A 86 -10.65 -26.16 -10.92
CA ARG A 86 -10.16 -26.34 -12.30
C ARG A 86 -11.29 -26.42 -13.33
N SER A 87 -12.44 -26.97 -12.96
CA SER A 87 -13.60 -27.14 -13.83
C SER A 87 -14.25 -25.84 -14.27
N GLU A 88 -14.07 -24.76 -13.50
CA GLU A 88 -14.59 -23.44 -13.86
C GLU A 88 -13.76 -22.76 -14.97
N GLY A 89 -12.53 -23.25 -15.22
CA GLY A 89 -11.68 -22.72 -16.29
C GLY A 89 -11.20 -21.27 -16.07
N LEU A 90 -11.38 -20.74 -14.85
CA LEU A 90 -10.98 -19.39 -14.45
C LEU A 90 -9.61 -19.45 -13.78
N LYS A 91 -8.73 -18.53 -14.18
CA LYS A 91 -7.36 -18.47 -13.70
C LYS A 91 -6.94 -17.04 -13.40
N VAL A 92 -6.19 -16.87 -12.32
CA VAL A 92 -5.60 -15.59 -11.91
C VAL A 92 -4.10 -15.78 -11.76
N ALA A 93 -3.32 -14.89 -12.37
CA ALA A 93 -1.87 -14.86 -12.25
C ALA A 93 -1.44 -13.62 -11.46
N PHE A 94 -0.76 -13.82 -10.33
CA PHE A 94 -0.21 -12.76 -9.48
C PHE A 94 1.25 -12.51 -9.85
N LYS A 95 1.63 -11.25 -10.04
CA LYS A 95 3.04 -10.89 -10.11
C LYS A 95 3.61 -10.77 -8.69
N ILE A 96 4.59 -11.60 -8.37
CA ILE A 96 5.22 -11.69 -7.05
C ILE A 96 6.72 -11.39 -7.15
N ASN A 97 7.30 -10.81 -6.10
CA ASN A 97 8.75 -10.81 -5.90
C ASN A 97 9.11 -12.05 -5.09
N PHE A 98 10.01 -12.88 -5.59
CA PHE A 98 10.26 -14.18 -5.00
C PHE A 98 11.75 -14.57 -4.99
N ASN A 99 12.35 -14.56 -3.81
CA ASN A 99 13.79 -14.75 -3.61
C ASN A 99 14.25 -16.23 -3.54
N LEU A 100 13.39 -17.21 -3.81
CA LEU A 100 13.77 -18.63 -3.73
C LEU A 100 13.77 -19.33 -5.10
N THR A 101 14.62 -20.35 -5.18
CA THR A 101 14.75 -21.28 -6.31
C THR A 101 13.58 -22.25 -6.43
N ASP A 102 12.75 -22.40 -5.39
CA ASP A 102 11.63 -23.35 -5.34
C ASP A 102 10.28 -22.72 -5.76
N CYS A 103 9.24 -23.53 -5.96
CA CYS A 103 7.91 -23.01 -6.29
C CYS A 103 7.26 -22.38 -5.04
N PRO A 104 6.73 -21.15 -5.13
CA PRO A 104 6.09 -20.49 -3.99
C PRO A 104 4.87 -21.26 -3.47
N SER A 105 4.70 -21.31 -2.15
CA SER A 105 3.46 -21.80 -1.53
C SER A 105 2.38 -20.71 -1.55
N TYR A 106 1.11 -21.11 -1.48
CA TYR A 106 -0.04 -20.19 -1.47
C TYR A 106 -0.01 -19.19 -0.31
N GLU A 107 0.64 -19.53 0.81
CA GLU A 107 0.79 -18.69 2.00
C GLU A 107 1.79 -17.54 1.77
N GLN A 108 2.68 -17.65 0.78
CA GLN A 108 3.71 -16.63 0.50
C GLN A 108 3.19 -15.43 -0.30
N LEU A 109 1.90 -15.42 -0.67
CA LEU A 109 1.26 -14.28 -1.34
C LEU A 109 1.07 -13.06 -0.43
N GLU A 110 1.18 -13.22 0.89
CA GLU A 110 0.84 -12.17 1.86
C GLU A 110 1.77 -10.94 1.80
N THR A 111 2.91 -11.03 1.11
CA THR A 111 3.89 -9.95 1.03
C THR A 111 4.46 -9.77 -0.38
N ILE A 112 3.73 -9.08 -1.27
CA ILE A 112 4.30 -8.66 -2.56
C ILE A 112 4.89 -7.26 -2.37
N VAL A 113 6.13 -7.04 -2.78
CA VAL A 113 6.78 -5.71 -2.76
C VAL A 113 6.74 -5.14 -4.18
N GLY A 114 6.18 -3.96 -4.39
CA GLY A 114 6.28 -3.24 -5.66
C GLY A 114 7.69 -2.70 -5.91
N GLU A 115 7.96 -2.17 -7.11
CA GLU A 115 9.31 -1.71 -7.52
C GLU A 115 9.88 -0.54 -6.69
N ASN A 116 9.10 0.12 -5.83
CA ASN A 116 9.49 1.34 -5.11
C ASN A 116 9.32 1.24 -3.58
N ASP A 117 9.58 0.09 -2.96
CA ASP A 117 9.30 -0.16 -1.52
C ASP A 117 7.81 0.01 -1.11
N GLU A 118 6.91 0.15 -2.09
CA GLU A 118 5.46 0.07 -1.84
C GLU A 118 5.06 -1.40 -1.84
N SER A 119 4.93 -1.98 -0.65
CA SER A 119 4.38 -3.33 -0.51
C SER A 119 2.91 -3.38 -0.94
N ILE A 120 2.65 -4.17 -1.98
CA ILE A 120 1.33 -4.66 -2.35
C ILE A 120 0.98 -5.75 -1.32
N LEU A 121 0.31 -5.33 -0.26
CA LEU A 121 -0.18 -6.23 0.79
C LEU A 121 -1.44 -6.94 0.31
N TRP A 122 -1.34 -8.26 0.14
CA TRP A 122 -2.50 -9.12 -0.03
C TRP A 122 -2.86 -9.72 1.32
N ASN A 123 -4.12 -9.61 1.71
CA ASN A 123 -4.64 -10.28 2.89
C ASN A 123 -5.30 -11.59 2.47
N ARG A 124 -4.80 -12.70 3.02
CA ARG A 124 -5.47 -14.00 2.88
C ARG A 124 -6.85 -13.94 3.51
N THR A 125 -7.82 -14.53 2.83
CA THR A 125 -9.18 -14.75 3.33
C THR A 125 -9.44 -16.25 3.40
N TYR A 126 -10.60 -16.66 3.96
CA TYR A 126 -11.00 -18.06 4.02
C TYR A 126 -10.94 -18.78 2.65
N ASN A 127 -11.25 -18.08 1.55
CA ASN A 127 -11.37 -18.65 0.21
C ASN A 127 -10.67 -17.82 -0.88
N GLY A 128 -9.53 -17.18 -0.57
CA GLY A 128 -8.80 -16.41 -1.57
C GLY A 128 -7.99 -15.26 -0.96
N TRP A 129 -7.87 -14.15 -1.68
CA TRP A 129 -7.05 -13.01 -1.29
C TRP A 129 -7.74 -11.68 -1.59
N THR A 130 -7.49 -10.70 -0.74
CA THR A 130 -7.94 -9.32 -0.94
C THR A 130 -6.75 -8.39 -1.01
N PHE A 131 -6.76 -7.52 -2.00
CA PHE A 131 -5.83 -6.42 -2.14
C PHE A 131 -6.58 -5.13 -1.87
N ASN A 132 -6.00 -4.29 -1.02
CA ASN A 132 -6.46 -2.93 -0.80
C ASN A 132 -5.22 -2.02 -0.82
N ARG A 133 -5.26 -0.98 -1.65
CA ARG A 133 -4.26 0.09 -1.64
C ARG A 133 -4.82 1.29 -0.90
N CYS A 134 -3.92 2.05 -0.30
CA CYS A 134 -4.25 3.39 0.14
C CYS A 134 -4.57 4.30 -1.05
N ILE A 135 -5.30 5.38 -0.77
CA ILE A 135 -5.68 6.37 -1.78
C ILE A 135 -4.41 7.14 -2.17
N ASP A 136 -4.13 7.27 -3.48
CA ASP A 136 -3.06 8.10 -4.02
C ASP A 136 -1.69 7.88 -3.35
N ASP A 137 -1.13 8.91 -2.69
CA ASP A 137 0.18 8.93 -2.06
C ASP A 137 0.15 8.60 -0.55
N TRP A 138 -0.98 8.08 -0.05
CA TRP A 138 -1.12 7.74 1.37
C TRP A 138 -0.19 6.59 1.73
N LYS A 139 0.50 6.72 2.88
CA LYS A 139 1.47 5.74 3.33
C LYS A 139 0.78 4.55 4.00
N VAL A 140 1.10 3.34 3.56
CA VAL A 140 0.64 2.09 4.20
C VAL A 140 1.53 1.78 5.40
N PHE A 141 0.91 1.40 6.53
CA PHE A 141 1.58 0.81 7.68
C PHE A 141 0.94 -0.51 8.08
N PRO A 142 1.67 -1.63 8.10
CA PRO A 142 1.15 -2.89 8.61
C PRO A 142 0.92 -2.79 10.12
N ARG A 143 -0.17 -3.38 10.61
CA ARG A 143 -0.49 -3.46 12.04
C ARG A 143 -0.85 -4.88 12.42
N ILE A 144 -0.39 -5.30 13.61
CA ILE A 144 -0.58 -6.68 14.11
C ILE A 144 -2.07 -7.04 14.20
N ASP A 145 -2.93 -6.08 14.58
CA ASP A 145 -4.34 -6.35 14.93
C ASP A 145 -5.35 -5.93 13.84
N SER A 146 -4.95 -5.11 12.86
CA SER A 146 -5.85 -4.52 11.85
C SER A 146 -5.40 -4.73 10.41
N SER A 147 -4.49 -5.68 10.17
CA SER A 147 -3.82 -5.98 8.89
C SER A 147 -2.96 -4.83 8.35
N ALA A 148 -3.51 -3.64 8.15
CA ALA A 148 -2.77 -2.42 7.80
C ALA A 148 -3.64 -1.16 8.01
N VAL A 149 -3.00 0.02 8.07
CA VAL A 149 -3.66 1.33 7.97
C VAL A 149 -3.06 2.17 6.86
N CYS A 150 -3.87 3.07 6.33
CA CYS A 150 -3.46 4.08 5.36
C CYS A 150 -3.41 5.44 6.05
N MET A 151 -2.23 6.06 6.05
CA MET A 151 -2.00 7.33 6.74
C MET A 151 -1.66 8.44 5.76
N GLN A 152 -2.26 9.61 5.96
CA GLN A 152 -1.91 10.86 5.29
C GLN A 152 -1.94 12.00 6.29
N THR A 153 -1.05 12.96 6.09
CA THR A 153 -1.00 14.21 6.83
C THR A 153 -1.71 15.32 6.07
N PHE A 154 -2.51 16.12 6.75
CA PHE A 154 -3.19 17.28 6.14
C PHE A 154 -2.74 18.58 6.81
N ASN A 155 -2.25 19.51 6.00
CA ASN A 155 -1.92 20.85 6.45
C ASN A 155 -3.19 21.72 6.36
N LEU A 156 -3.86 21.88 7.48
CA LEU A 156 -4.98 22.82 7.62
C LEU A 156 -4.46 24.23 7.94
N SER A 157 -5.36 25.20 8.03
CA SER A 157 -5.01 26.56 8.47
C SER A 157 -4.33 26.56 9.84
N GLU A 158 -3.58 27.62 10.15
CA GLU A 158 -2.94 27.78 11.45
C GLU A 158 -3.95 27.77 12.61
N GLY A 159 -3.57 27.20 13.76
CA GLY A 159 -4.38 27.23 14.98
C GLY A 159 -5.63 26.32 14.98
N VAL A 160 -5.69 25.31 14.10
CA VAL A 160 -6.82 24.37 14.08
C VAL A 160 -6.83 23.51 15.34
N SER A 161 -8.00 23.34 15.96
CA SER A 161 -8.23 22.45 17.10
C SER A 161 -8.35 20.98 16.70
N LYS A 162 -8.06 20.04 17.62
CA LYS A 162 -8.29 18.59 17.42
C LYS A 162 -9.71 18.28 16.93
N ALA A 163 -10.75 18.91 17.51
CA ALA A 163 -12.14 18.68 17.12
C ALA A 163 -12.40 18.98 15.64
N LYS A 164 -11.91 20.14 15.15
CA LYS A 164 -11.95 20.50 13.72
C LYS A 164 -11.15 19.53 12.83
N SER A 165 -10.04 18.99 13.32
CA SER A 165 -9.28 17.96 12.59
C SER A 165 -10.04 16.64 12.47
N ILE A 166 -10.75 16.22 13.53
CA ILE A 166 -11.65 15.06 13.49
C ILE A 166 -12.75 15.29 12.44
N GLU A 167 -13.46 16.42 12.53
CA GLU A 167 -14.53 16.77 11.59
C GLU A 167 -14.02 16.77 10.14
N PHE A 168 -12.85 17.34 9.88
CA PHE A 168 -12.24 17.35 8.55
C PHE A 168 -11.99 15.94 8.01
N CYS A 169 -11.47 15.03 8.84
CA CYS A 169 -11.25 13.64 8.44
C CYS A 169 -12.58 12.93 8.15
N GLU A 170 -13.57 13.09 9.03
CA GLU A 170 -14.88 12.44 8.92
C GLU A 170 -15.67 12.93 7.70
N GLN A 171 -15.64 14.23 7.40
CA GLN A 171 -16.26 14.79 6.18
C GLN A 171 -15.69 14.21 4.89
N LYS A 172 -14.45 13.70 4.92
CA LYS A 172 -13.80 13.02 3.79
C LYS A 172 -13.99 11.50 3.81
N GLY A 173 -14.74 10.97 4.77
CA GLY A 173 -14.95 9.52 4.93
C GLY A 173 -13.78 8.79 5.58
N PHE A 174 -12.90 9.52 6.29
CA PHE A 174 -11.75 8.98 6.99
C PHE A 174 -11.88 9.19 8.50
N LYS A 175 -10.93 8.65 9.27
CA LYS A 175 -10.82 8.93 10.71
C LYS A 175 -9.50 9.62 11.01
N LEU A 176 -9.51 10.50 12.00
CA LEU A 176 -8.26 10.89 12.63
C LEU A 176 -7.68 9.62 13.28
N THR A 177 -6.42 9.30 12.97
CA THR A 177 -5.85 7.98 13.31
C THR A 177 -4.94 8.06 14.52
N GLY A 178 -4.94 6.98 15.31
CA GLY A 178 -3.95 6.76 16.34
C GLY A 178 -2.61 6.34 15.75
N VAL A 179 -1.55 6.41 16.57
CA VAL A 179 -0.18 6.06 16.19
C VAL A 179 0.21 4.79 16.94
N ALA A 180 0.46 3.72 16.19
CA ALA A 180 0.60 2.35 16.69
C ALA A 180 2.03 1.80 16.63
N SER A 181 2.97 2.48 15.96
CA SER A 181 4.36 2.02 15.89
C SER A 181 5.38 3.16 15.84
N VAL A 182 6.64 2.85 16.16
CA VAL A 182 7.77 3.79 16.02
C VAL A 182 7.95 4.23 14.56
N ALA A 183 7.70 3.32 13.61
CA ALA A 183 7.79 3.66 12.18
C ALA A 183 6.73 4.69 11.77
N GLU A 184 5.49 4.56 12.27
CA GLU A 184 4.43 5.55 12.06
C GLU A 184 4.81 6.90 12.67
N SER A 185 5.35 6.93 13.89
CA SER A 185 5.72 8.19 14.54
C SER A 185 6.91 8.88 13.86
N GLN A 186 7.93 8.12 13.44
CA GLN A 186 9.06 8.67 12.68
C GLN A 186 8.62 9.24 11.33
N TRP A 187 7.69 8.59 10.64
CA TRP A 187 7.14 9.09 9.39
C TRP A 187 6.39 10.42 9.60
N ILE A 188 5.54 10.52 10.64
CA ILE A 188 4.86 11.78 10.99
C ILE A 188 5.89 12.89 11.29
N VAL A 189 6.94 12.59 12.07
CA VAL A 189 8.02 13.54 12.37
C VAL A 189 8.72 14.01 11.10
N GLY A 190 8.99 13.12 10.15
CA GLY A 190 9.54 13.49 8.84
C GLY A 190 8.65 14.47 8.08
N ARG A 191 7.32 14.34 8.18
CA ARG A 191 6.37 15.30 7.57
C ARG A 191 6.38 16.65 8.29
N ILE A 192 6.52 16.67 9.62
CA ILE A 192 6.67 17.91 10.41
C ILE A 192 7.92 18.68 9.99
N ILE A 193 9.07 17.99 9.90
CA ILE A 193 10.34 18.59 9.47
C ILE A 193 10.22 19.17 8.07
N THR A 194 9.54 18.45 7.16
CA THR A 194 9.31 18.90 5.78
C THR A 194 8.47 20.18 5.70
N ASN A 195 7.54 20.39 6.63
CA ASN A 195 6.74 21.62 6.71
C ASN A 195 7.51 22.82 7.30
N GLY A 196 8.69 22.60 7.89
CA GLY A 196 9.58 23.64 8.41
C GLY A 196 9.41 23.95 9.89
N ALA A 197 10.34 24.77 10.41
CA ALA A 197 10.56 24.98 11.85
C ALA A 197 9.38 25.58 12.63
N ASN A 198 8.46 26.27 11.96
CA ASN A 198 7.29 26.88 12.60
C ASN A 198 6.11 25.90 12.74
N TYR A 199 6.18 24.74 12.09
CA TYR A 199 5.12 23.73 12.15
C TYR A 199 5.21 22.94 13.46
N ARG A 200 4.21 23.11 14.34
CA ARG A 200 4.21 22.51 15.69
C ARG A 200 3.89 21.02 15.70
N GLY A 201 3.19 20.53 14.68
CA GLY A 201 2.84 19.12 14.57
C GLY A 201 1.45 18.90 14.00
N TYR A 202 1.07 17.63 13.96
CA TYR A 202 -0.26 17.19 13.53
C TYR A 202 -1.08 16.75 14.72
N TRP A 203 -2.39 16.98 14.65
CA TRP A 203 -3.32 16.29 15.54
C TRP A 203 -3.33 14.80 15.18
N ILE A 204 -3.30 13.97 16.21
CA ILE A 204 -3.50 12.53 16.14
C ILE A 204 -4.75 12.17 16.95
N ASP A 205 -5.30 10.98 16.70
CA ASP A 205 -6.32 10.45 17.60
C ASP A 205 -5.72 10.20 18.98
N GLY A 206 -6.59 10.14 19.98
CA GLY A 206 -6.22 9.69 21.30
C GLY A 206 -5.83 10.79 22.28
N GLU A 207 -5.98 10.44 23.55
CA GLU A 207 -5.79 11.32 24.69
C GLU A 207 -5.04 10.57 25.77
N ARG A 208 -4.06 11.23 26.37
CA ARG A 208 -3.25 10.59 27.41
C ARG A 208 -3.90 10.79 28.77
N LYS A 209 -4.29 9.69 29.40
CA LYS A 209 -4.69 9.64 30.81
C LYS A 209 -3.66 8.84 31.59
N ASN A 210 -3.04 9.44 32.61
CA ASN A 210 -2.04 8.78 33.46
C ASN A 210 -0.90 8.07 32.67
N ARG A 211 -0.32 8.75 31.68
CA ARG A 211 0.76 8.26 30.78
C ARG A 211 0.36 7.16 29.77
N VAL A 212 -0.92 6.78 29.72
CA VAL A 212 -1.44 5.83 28.73
C VAL A 212 -2.33 6.57 27.75
N PHE A 213 -2.14 6.34 26.45
CA PHE A 213 -3.08 6.86 25.44
C PHE A 213 -4.33 5.99 25.37
N GLY A 214 -5.49 6.63 25.48
CA GLY A 214 -6.76 6.06 25.05
C GLY A 214 -7.04 6.53 23.63
N TRP A 215 -7.30 5.59 22.72
CA TRP A 215 -7.61 5.85 21.31
C TRP A 215 -9.13 5.72 21.09
N THR A 216 -9.67 6.51 20.18
CA THR A 216 -11.11 6.53 19.83
C THR A 216 -11.39 6.14 18.39
N ASP A 217 -10.34 5.97 17.57
CA ASP A 217 -10.46 5.57 16.17
C ASP A 217 -11.09 4.17 15.98
N GLY A 218 -11.06 3.33 17.03
CA GLY A 218 -11.67 2.01 17.08
C GLY A 218 -10.79 0.88 16.55
N TYR A 219 -9.53 1.16 16.21
CA TYR A 219 -8.59 0.17 15.66
C TYR A 219 -7.14 0.33 16.14
N THR A 220 -6.79 1.43 16.82
CA THR A 220 -5.50 1.57 17.50
C THR A 220 -5.60 1.01 18.92
N THR A 221 -4.80 -0.01 19.24
CA THR A 221 -4.81 -0.61 20.58
C THR A 221 -3.79 0.06 21.51
N PRO A 222 -4.05 0.15 22.83
CA PRO A 222 -3.10 0.71 23.79
C PRO A 222 -1.76 -0.03 23.85
N LEU A 223 -1.76 -1.34 23.55
CA LEU A 223 -0.56 -2.18 23.50
C LEU A 223 0.40 -1.73 22.37
N LEU A 224 -0.15 -1.32 21.23
CA LEU A 224 0.64 -0.83 20.10
C LEU A 224 1.14 0.60 20.33
N GLY A 225 0.24 1.50 20.75
CA GLY A 225 0.51 2.94 20.80
C GLY A 225 1.50 3.42 21.88
N ASN A 226 1.63 2.70 23.00
CA ASN A 226 2.50 3.13 24.10
C ASN A 226 4.01 3.05 23.77
N SER A 227 4.41 2.18 22.83
CA SER A 227 5.81 2.11 22.36
C SER A 227 6.14 3.17 21.30
N ALA A 228 5.12 3.65 20.58
CA ALA A 228 5.27 4.60 19.49
C ALA A 228 5.43 6.05 19.98
N LEU A 229 4.74 6.38 21.08
CA LEU A 229 4.64 7.74 21.62
C LEU A 229 5.13 7.81 23.07
N VAL A 230 6.32 8.36 23.24
CA VAL A 230 6.91 8.72 24.53
C VAL A 230 6.55 10.16 24.92
N VAL A 231 6.98 10.61 26.10
CA VAL A 231 6.70 11.99 26.56
C VAL A 231 7.38 13.04 25.68
N SER A 232 8.49 12.70 25.03
CA SER A 232 9.30 13.65 24.25
C SER A 232 8.88 13.81 22.78
N ASN A 233 7.95 13.00 22.27
CA ASN A 233 7.54 13.04 20.86
C ASN A 233 6.02 13.13 20.65
N ALA A 234 5.25 13.29 21.73
CA ALA A 234 3.83 13.58 21.69
C ALA A 234 3.46 14.53 22.84
N GLU A 235 3.18 15.79 22.49
CA GLU A 235 2.66 16.77 23.43
C GLU A 235 1.19 16.51 23.74
N LEU A 236 0.77 16.90 24.94
CA LEU A 236 -0.63 16.83 25.33
C LEU A 236 -1.40 17.94 24.63
N SER A 237 -2.61 17.64 24.15
CA SER A 237 -3.63 18.66 23.91
C SER A 237 -3.95 19.27 25.27
N ILE A 238 -3.29 20.37 25.62
CA ILE A 238 -3.68 21.14 26.79
C ILE A 238 -4.91 21.92 26.35
N THR A 239 -6.10 21.41 26.62
CA THR A 239 -7.32 22.23 26.60
C THR A 239 -7.29 23.16 27.82
N ASN A 240 -6.40 24.15 27.81
CA ASN A 240 -6.48 25.29 28.71
C ASN A 240 -6.85 26.51 27.88
N LEU A 241 -8.14 26.62 27.60
CA LEU A 241 -8.80 27.92 27.50
C LEU A 241 -9.99 27.86 28.47
N ALA A 242 -9.68 28.12 29.73
CA ALA A 242 -10.61 28.78 30.64
C ALA A 242 -10.43 30.29 30.46
#